data_AF-A0A7J7EHR7-F1
#
_entry.id   AF-A0A7J7EHR7-F1
#
_cell.length_a   1.000
_cell.length_b   1.000
_cell.length_c   1.000
_cell.angle_alpha   90.00
_cell.angle_beta   90.00
_cell.angle_gamma   90.00
#
_symmetry.space_group_name_H-M   'P 1'
#
loop_
_entity.id
_entity.type
_entity.pdbx_description
1 polymer ?
#
loop_
_entity_poly.entity_id
_entity_poly.type
_entity_poly.pdbx_seq_one_letter_code
_entity_poly.pdbx_strand_id
1 'polypeptide(L)'
;GAVDGGLSSPHRSKRFPGYDSECKEFNAEVHWKHIIGQNIADYLHYLMEEDKDAYKKQFSQYIKNSVTPDITEEMYKKAYEERSSSSAKGKLPQNSGVGC
;
A
#
# COMPACT_ATOMS: atom_id res chain seq x y z
N GLY A 1 -8.81 4.05 4.48
CA GLY A 1 -9.40 2.87 3.83
C GLY A 1 -10.91 2.92 3.84
N ALA A 2 -11.57 2.35 4.86
CA ALA A 2 -13.04 2.26 4.90
C ALA A 2 -13.74 3.64 4.97
N VAL A 3 -13.17 4.58 5.72
CA VAL A 3 -13.67 5.97 5.81
C VAL A 3 -13.60 6.67 4.45
N ASP A 4 -12.50 6.49 3.71
CA ASP A 4 -12.34 7.06 2.35
C ASP A 4 -13.29 6.42 1.32
N GLY A 5 -13.83 5.24 1.62
CA GLY A 5 -14.86 4.56 0.84
C GLY A 5 -16.30 4.89 1.24
N GLY A 6 -16.52 5.89 2.12
CA GLY A 6 -17.85 6.37 2.50
C GLY A 6 -18.48 5.70 3.74
N LEU A 7 -17.77 4.79 4.43
CA LEU A 7 -18.23 4.24 5.71
C LEU A 7 -17.87 5.19 6.86
N SER A 8 -18.86 5.66 7.60
CA SER A 8 -18.62 6.47 8.80
C SER A 8 -18.16 5.58 9.95
N SER A 9 -16.86 5.61 10.25
CA SER A 9 -16.25 4.92 11.39
C SER A 9 -15.66 5.95 12.36
N PRO A 10 -15.99 5.90 13.66
CA PRO A 10 -15.39 6.78 14.65
C PRO A 10 -13.90 6.45 14.81
N HIS A 11 -13.03 7.40 14.46
CA HIS A 11 -11.58 7.22 14.49
C HIS A 11 -10.86 8.48 15.01
N ARG A 12 -9.59 8.33 15.40
CA ARG A 12 -8.73 9.42 15.89
C ARG A 12 -7.43 9.45 15.10
N SER A 13 -6.96 10.64 14.73
CA SER A 13 -5.79 10.85 13.86
C SER A 13 -4.44 10.44 14.47
N LYS A 14 -4.39 10.15 15.77
CA LYS A 14 -3.17 9.85 16.53
C LYS A 14 -2.40 8.61 16.09
N ARG A 15 -3.04 7.72 15.33
CA ARG A 15 -2.47 6.44 14.90
C ARG A 15 -2.12 6.44 13.41
N PHE A 16 -2.34 7.57 12.73
CA PHE A 16 -2.01 7.68 11.32
C PHE A 16 -0.54 8.06 11.14
N PRO A 17 0.13 7.49 10.12
CA PRO A 17 1.44 7.97 9.67
C PRO A 17 1.39 9.48 9.40
N GLY A 18 2.38 10.23 9.91
CA GLY A 18 2.43 11.69 9.81
C GLY A 18 1.81 12.44 10.98
N TYR A 19 1.32 11.76 12.02
CA TYR A 19 0.90 12.40 13.27
C TYR A 19 2.10 12.69 14.18
N ASP A 20 2.29 13.95 14.53
CA ASP A 20 3.25 14.36 15.55
C ASP A 20 2.56 14.43 16.92
N SER A 21 3.04 13.65 17.88
CA SER A 21 2.52 13.64 19.25
C SER A 21 2.87 14.89 20.05
N GLU A 22 3.96 15.58 19.69
CA GLU A 22 4.43 16.77 20.38
C GLU A 22 3.64 18.00 19.92
N CYS A 23 3.58 18.25 18.61
CA CYS A 23 2.81 19.37 18.06
C CYS A 23 1.31 19.09 17.96
N LYS A 24 0.87 17.82 18.13
CA LYS A 24 -0.51 17.34 17.90
C LYS A 24 -1.02 17.61 16.48
N GLU A 25 -0.11 17.86 15.55
CA GLU A 25 -0.41 18.14 14.15
C GLU A 25 -0.36 16.86 13.32
N PHE A 26 -1.15 16.85 12.25
CA PHE A 26 -1.23 15.73 11.32
C PHE A 26 -0.80 16.20 9.93
N ASN A 27 0.28 15.61 9.43
CA ASN A 27 0.75 15.85 8.08
C ASN A 27 0.05 14.90 7.08
N ALA A 28 -0.91 15.44 6.35
CA ALA A 28 -1.68 14.71 5.34
C ALA A 28 -0.82 14.22 4.16
N GLU A 29 0.28 14.90 3.84
CA GLU A 29 1.18 14.51 2.76
C GLU A 29 1.94 13.22 3.11
N VAL A 30 2.46 13.12 4.34
CA VAL A 30 3.12 11.90 4.83
C VAL A 30 2.14 10.73 4.88
N HIS A 31 0.90 10.98 5.28
CA HIS A 31 -0.15 9.98 5.28
C HIS A 31 -0.48 9.51 3.86
N TRP A 32 -0.63 10.45 2.93
CA TRP A 32 -0.89 10.14 1.53
C TRP A 32 0.26 9.33 0.91
N LYS A 33 1.52 9.74 1.10
CA LYS A 33 2.70 8.98 0.66
C LYS A 33 2.70 7.52 1.14
N HIS A 34 2.26 7.28 2.37
CA HIS A 34 2.09 5.92 2.89
C HIS A 34 0.94 5.15 2.22
N ILE A 35 -0.14 5.82 1.82
CA ILE A 35 -1.26 5.20 1.10
C ILE A 35 -0.83 4.75 -0.30
N ILE A 36 -0.04 5.57 -1.00
CA ILE A 36 0.49 5.25 -2.35
C ILE A 36 1.69 4.29 -2.32
N GLY A 37 2.13 3.86 -1.14
CA GLY A 37 3.22 2.88 -1.01
C GLY A 37 4.61 3.45 -1.24
N GLN A 38 4.80 4.78 -1.10
CA GLN A 38 6.10 5.43 -1.26
C GLN A 38 7.16 4.85 -0.31
N ASN A 39 6.77 4.52 0.92
CA ASN A 39 7.67 3.89 1.90
C ASN A 39 8.22 2.53 1.43
N ILE A 40 7.43 1.77 0.66
CA ILE A 40 7.85 0.49 0.08
C ILE A 40 8.80 0.76 -1.09
N ALA A 41 8.49 1.75 -1.93
CA ALA A 41 9.36 2.15 -3.04
C ALA A 41 10.74 2.62 -2.53
N ASP A 42 10.77 3.45 -1.50
CA ASP A 42 12.00 3.95 -0.87
C ASP A 42 12.83 2.79 -0.28
N TYR A 43 12.18 1.83 0.38
CA TYR A 43 12.85 0.67 0.96
C TYR A 43 13.35 -0.32 -0.11
N LEU A 44 12.60 -0.49 -1.21
CA LEU A 44 13.06 -1.25 -2.38
C LEU A 44 14.35 -0.63 -2.95
N HIS A 45 14.37 0.70 -3.12
CA HIS A 45 15.55 1.42 -3.62
C HIS A 45 16.75 1.22 -2.69
N TYR A 46 16.55 1.42 -1.38
CA TYR A 46 17.59 1.22 -0.37
C TYR A 46 18.19 -0.19 -0.42
N LEU A 47 17.36 -1.24 -0.45
CA LEU A 47 17.86 -2.62 -0.52
C LEU A 47 18.53 -2.94 -1.85
N MET A 48 18.10 -2.34 -2.96
CA MET A 48 18.74 -2.55 -4.26
C MET A 48 20.19 -2.00 -4.29
N GLU A 49 20.46 -0.94 -3.54
CA GLU A 49 21.78 -0.31 -3.44
C GLU A 49 22.66 -0.93 -2.35
N GLU A 50 22.12 -1.10 -1.14
CA GLU A 50 22.88 -1.51 0.04
C GLU A 50 22.97 -3.04 0.22
N ASP A 51 21.86 -3.77 0.00
CA ASP A 51 21.80 -5.22 0.26
C ASP A 51 20.90 -5.97 -0.73
N LYS A 52 21.51 -6.34 -1.86
CA LYS A 52 20.85 -7.08 -2.94
C LYS A 52 20.41 -8.50 -2.53
N ASP A 53 20.99 -9.08 -1.49
CA ASP A 53 20.61 -10.42 -1.03
C ASP A 53 19.36 -10.35 -0.14
N ALA A 54 19.27 -9.33 0.72
CA ALA A 54 18.03 -9.00 1.42
C ALA A 54 16.92 -8.62 0.43
N TYR A 55 17.22 -7.85 -0.63
CA TYR A 55 16.28 -7.54 -1.70
C TYR A 55 15.71 -8.81 -2.34
N LYS A 56 16.57 -9.73 -2.79
CA LYS A 56 16.13 -11.00 -3.41
C LYS A 56 15.30 -11.87 -2.47
N LYS A 57 15.64 -11.89 -1.18
CA LYS A 57 14.93 -12.69 -0.17
C LYS A 57 13.55 -12.12 0.15
N GLN A 58 13.47 -10.81 0.42
CA GLN A 58 12.23 -10.14 0.85
C GLN A 58 11.29 -9.90 -0.34
N PHE A 59 11.83 -9.56 -1.52
CA PHE A 59 11.08 -9.11 -2.69
C PHE A 59 11.16 -10.07 -3.88
N SER A 60 11.33 -11.36 -3.62
CA SER A 60 11.40 -12.40 -4.66
C SER A 60 10.23 -12.37 -5.64
N GLN A 61 9.00 -12.07 -5.17
CA GLN A 61 7.83 -11.96 -6.04
C GLN A 61 7.84 -10.70 -6.91
N TYR A 62 8.39 -9.59 -6.40
CA TYR A 62 8.53 -8.34 -7.17
C TYR A 62 9.53 -8.54 -8.31
N ILE A 63 10.63 -9.26 -8.05
CA ILE A 63 11.60 -9.63 -9.09
C ILE A 63 10.95 -10.50 -10.17
N LYS A 64 10.15 -11.51 -9.78
CA LYS A 64 9.43 -12.38 -10.74
C LYS A 64 8.44 -11.62 -11.61
N ASN A 65 7.79 -10.60 -11.04
CA ASN A 65 6.76 -9.81 -11.70
C ASN A 65 7.32 -8.53 -12.34
N SER A 66 8.65 -8.33 -12.33
CA SER A 66 9.33 -7.12 -12.81
C SER A 66 8.78 -5.82 -12.22
N VAL A 67 8.41 -5.85 -10.94
CA VAL A 67 7.90 -4.67 -10.22
C VAL A 67 9.08 -3.86 -9.70
N THR A 68 9.19 -2.62 -10.17
CA THR A 68 10.19 -1.63 -9.73
C THR A 68 9.59 -0.66 -8.71
N PRO A 69 10.42 0.13 -8.01
CA PRO A 69 9.93 1.19 -7.12
C PRO A 69 8.91 2.12 -7.81
N ASP A 70 9.19 2.56 -9.03
CA ASP A 70 8.31 3.45 -9.80
C ASP A 70 6.96 2.78 -10.14
N ILE A 71 7.00 1.50 -10.57
CA ILE A 71 5.80 0.72 -10.89
C ILE A 71 4.96 0.47 -9.64
N THR A 72 5.58 0.41 -8.45
CA THR A 72 4.88 0.18 -7.19
C THR A 72 3.92 1.32 -6.88
N GLU A 73 4.35 2.57 -7.02
CA GLU A 73 3.49 3.74 -6.79
C GLU A 73 2.33 3.79 -7.80
N GLU A 74 2.63 3.60 -9.09
CA GLU A 74 1.61 3.59 -10.14
C GLU A 74 0.57 2.49 -9.95
N MET A 75 0.99 1.31 -9.51
CA MET A 75 0.09 0.18 -9.22
C MET A 75 -0.90 0.52 -8.10
N TYR A 76 -0.47 1.18 -7.03
CA TYR A 76 -1.36 1.59 -5.94
C TYR A 76 -2.32 2.71 -6.36
N LYS A 77 -1.86 3.70 -7.14
CA LYS A 77 -2.73 4.75 -7.71
C LYS A 77 -3.81 4.14 -8.59
N LYS A 78 -3.41 3.29 -9.54
CA LYS A 78 -4.33 2.59 -10.44
C LYS A 78 -5.34 1.75 -9.69
N ALA A 79 -4.92 0.98 -8.68
CA ALA A 79 -5.83 0.19 -7.86
C ALA A 79 -6.83 1.05 -7.06
N TYR A 80 -6.44 2.28 -6.66
CA TYR A 80 -7.33 3.22 -5.98
C TYR A 80 -8.36 3.81 -6.95
N GLU A 81 -7.93 4.20 -8.15
CA GLU A 81 -8.80 4.70 -9.23
C GLU A 81 -9.78 3.63 -9.72
N GLU A 82 -9.30 2.42 -9.97
CA GLU A 82 -10.13 1.27 -10.33
C GLU A 82 -11.17 1.01 -9.23
N ARG A 83 -10.78 0.99 -7.95
CA ARG A 83 -11.73 0.81 -6.84
C ARG A 83 -12.74 1.95 -6.73
N SER A 84 -12.31 3.20 -6.95
CA SER A 84 -13.18 4.37 -6.89
C SER A 84 -14.18 4.40 -8.04
N SER A 85 -13.79 3.92 -9.22
CA SER A 85 -14.67 3.82 -10.39
C SER A 85 -15.54 2.56 -10.37
N SER A 86 -15.07 1.46 -9.78
CA SER A 86 -15.72 0.14 -9.78
C SER A 86 -16.69 -0.10 -8.61
N SER A 87 -17.33 0.92 -8.05
CA SER A 87 -18.25 0.79 -6.90
C SER A 87 -19.52 -0.07 -7.17
N ALA A 88 -19.53 -0.91 -8.21
CA ALA A 88 -20.48 -1.99 -8.40
C ALA A 88 -19.79 -3.29 -8.89
N LYS A 89 -19.88 -4.33 -8.05
CA LYS A 89 -19.88 -5.79 -8.33
C LYS A 89 -18.58 -6.59 -8.18
N GLY A 90 -18.68 -7.65 -7.37
CA GLY A 90 -17.82 -8.85 -7.45
C GLY A 90 -17.80 -9.65 -6.15
N LYS A 91 -18.69 -10.66 -5.99
CA LYS A 91 -18.63 -11.64 -4.89
C LYS A 91 -17.31 -12.41 -4.97
N LEU A 92 -16.65 -12.64 -3.82
CA LEU A 92 -15.50 -13.55 -3.75
C LEU A 92 -15.91 -14.93 -4.30
N PRO A 93 -15.15 -15.56 -5.20
CA PRO A 93 -15.31 -16.98 -5.46
C PRO A 93 -14.94 -17.74 -4.18
N GLN A 94 -15.88 -18.57 -3.69
CA GLN A 94 -15.53 -19.58 -2.70
C GLN A 94 -14.57 -20.56 -3.38
N ASN A 95 -13.29 -20.50 -3.04
CA ASN A 95 -12.36 -21.55 -3.43
C ASN A 95 -12.78 -22.83 -2.70
N SER A 96 -13.50 -23.70 -3.41
CA SER A 96 -13.62 -25.12 -3.06
C SER A 96 -12.22 -25.71 -3.05
N GLY A 97 -11.80 -26.23 -1.89
CA GLY A 97 -10.55 -26.96 -1.75
C GLY A 97 -10.48 -28.10 -2.77
N VAL A 98 -9.37 -28.17 -3.50
CA VAL A 98 -8.97 -29.33 -4.29
C VAL A 98 -7.83 -30.00 -3.53
N GLY A 99 -8.02 -31.27 -3.23
CA GLY A 99 -7.10 -32.09 -2.43
C GLY A 99 -5.86 -32.57 -3.18
N CYS A 100 -4.92 -33.06 -2.37
CA CYS A 100 -4.31 -34.39 -2.48
C CYS A 100 -4.09 -34.87 -1.03
#